data_AF-A0A7G6U834-F1
#
_entry.id   AF-A0A7G6U834-F1
#
_cell.length_a   1.000
_cell.length_b   1.000
_cell.length_c   1.000
_cell.angle_alpha   90.00
_cell.angle_beta   90.00
_cell.angle_gamma   90.00
#
_symmetry.space_group_name_H-M   'P 1'
#
loop_
_entity.id
_entity.type
_entity.pdbx_description
1 polymer ?
#
loop_
_entity_poly.entity_id
_entity_poly.type
_entity_poly.pdbx_seq_one_letter_code
_entity_poly.pdbx_strand_id
1 'polypeptide(L)' 'MVPTKQSFKKTDGSTTSVSLEPAFLLALREMAAARGGTTNALMREIDQRRSHANLTSVLRLFVLDHFIARGALENDP' A
#
# COMPACT_ATOMS: atom_id res chain seq x y z
N MET A 1 -8.93 -2.87 -16.07
CA MET A 1 -9.31 -2.51 -14.68
C MET A 1 -9.13 -1.01 -14.51
N VAL A 2 -10.02 -0.33 -13.79
CA VAL A 2 -9.97 1.13 -13.57
C VAL A 2 -9.69 1.41 -12.09
N PRO A 3 -8.78 2.33 -11.74
CA PRO A 3 -8.53 2.70 -10.36
C PRO A 3 -9.76 3.36 -9.71
N THR A 4 -10.02 3.01 -8.46
CA THR A 4 -11.07 3.63 -7.65
C THR A 4 -10.46 4.75 -6.81
N LYS A 5 -11.05 5.95 -6.90
CA LYS A 5 -10.65 7.10 -6.08
C LYS A 5 -11.25 6.97 -4.68
N GLN A 6 -10.42 7.15 -3.67
CA GLN A 6 -10.83 7.14 -2.27
C GLN A 6 -10.11 8.24 -1.49
N SER A 7 -10.80 8.80 -0.50
CA SER A 7 -10.22 9.76 0.43
C SER A 7 -9.40 9.03 1.49
N PHE A 8 -8.20 9.52 1.74
CA PHE A 8 -7.28 8.99 2.73
C PHE A 8 -6.83 10.09 3.68
N LYS A 9 -6.89 9.82 4.99
CA LYS A 9 -6.39 10.72 6.03
C LYS A 9 -4.91 10.43 6.30
N LYS A 10 -4.05 11.38 5.89
CA LYS A 10 -2.61 11.32 6.11
C LYS A 10 -2.27 11.48 7.59
N THR A 11 -1.01 11.19 7.93
CA THR A 11 -0.53 11.32 9.30
C THR A 11 -0.48 12.77 9.78
N ASP A 12 -0.24 13.72 8.87
CA ASP A 12 -0.29 15.17 9.16
C ASP A 12 -1.71 15.72 9.41
N GLY A 13 -2.73 14.84 9.43
CA GLY A 13 -4.13 15.20 9.65
C GLY A 13 -4.86 15.69 8.40
N SER A 14 -4.15 16.00 7.31
CA SER A 14 -4.76 16.44 6.07
C SER A 14 -5.27 15.27 5.23
N THR A 15 -6.33 15.52 4.46
CA THR A 15 -6.94 14.51 3.58
C THR A 15 -6.34 14.60 2.19
N THR A 16 -5.99 13.46 1.61
CA THR A 16 -5.59 13.36 0.21
C THR A 16 -6.47 12.36 -0.53
N SER A 17 -6.58 12.52 -1.85
CA SER A 17 -7.24 11.52 -2.70
C SER A 17 -6.21 10.54 -3.23
N VAL A 18 -6.45 9.25 -3.07
CA VAL A 18 -5.65 8.19 -3.69
C VAL A 18 -6.51 7.43 -4.71
N SER A 19 -5.92 7.12 -5.87
CA SER A 19 -6.61 6.38 -6.94
C SER A 19 -5.89 5.04 -7.15
N LEU A 20 -6.47 3.96 -6.66
CA LEU A 20 -5.84 2.63 -6.64
C LEU A 20 -6.74 1.58 -7.29
N GLU A 21 -6.13 0.65 -8.02
CA GLU A 21 -6.83 -0.50 -8.58
C GLU A 21 -7.32 -1.42 -7.46
N PRO A 22 -8.48 -2.08 -7.62
CA PRO A 22 -9.01 -3.01 -6.62
C PRO A 22 -8.02 -4.10 -6.21
N ALA A 23 -7.17 -4.56 -7.14
CA ALA A 23 -6.14 -5.57 -6.87
C ALA A 23 -5.09 -5.08 -5.86
N PHE A 24 -4.63 -3.83 -5.95
CA PHE A 24 -3.71 -3.26 -4.96
C PHE A 24 -4.37 -3.09 -3.60
N LEU A 25 -5.66 -2.75 -3.56
CA LEU A 25 -6.39 -2.64 -2.29
C LEU A 25 -6.56 -3.99 -1.60
N LEU A 26 -6.83 -5.04 -2.37
CA LEU A 26 -6.91 -6.40 -1.86
C LEU A 26 -5.54 -6.84 -1.30
N ALA A 27 -4.46 -6.66 -2.06
CA ALA A 27 -3.11 -6.94 -1.60
C ALA A 27 -2.75 -6.20 -0.31
N LEU A 28 -3.04 -4.90 -0.22
CA LEU A 28 -2.81 -4.11 1.00
C LEU A 28 -3.64 -4.62 2.19
N ARG A 29 -4.84 -5.14 1.96
CA ARG A 29 -5.66 -5.79 3.01
C ARG A 29 -5.02 -7.08 3.51
N GLU A 30 -4.57 -7.94 2.61
CA GLU A 30 -3.90 -9.19 2.96
C GLU A 30 -2.59 -8.94 3.73
N MET A 31 -1.77 -8.02 3.25
CA MET A 31 -0.53 -7.62 3.91
C MET A 31 -0.77 -7.03 5.30
N ALA A 32 -1.82 -6.22 5.46
CA ALA A 32 -2.19 -5.68 6.77
C ALA A 32 -2.69 -6.78 7.72
N ALA A 33 -3.55 -7.69 7.23
CA ALA A 33 -4.06 -8.81 8.01
C ALA A 33 -2.95 -9.74 8.49
N ALA A 34 -1.96 -10.05 7.63
CA ALA A 34 -0.78 -10.83 8.00
C ALA A 34 0.07 -10.18 9.11
N ARG A 35 -0.05 -8.86 9.29
CA ARG A 35 0.61 -8.08 10.35
C ARG A 35 -0.29 -7.82 11.57
N GLY A 36 -1.50 -8.38 11.59
CA GLY A 36 -2.49 -8.12 12.66
C GLY A 36 -3.03 -6.69 12.67
N GLY A 37 -2.99 -5.98 11.54
CA GLY A 37 -3.35 -4.56 11.42
C GLY A 37 -4.48 -4.28 10.44
N THR A 38 -4.81 -2.99 10.30
CA THR A 38 -5.79 -2.52 9.30
C THR A 38 -5.09 -1.95 8.07
N THR A 39 -5.75 -2.01 6.91
CA THR A 39 -5.26 -1.42 5.65
C THR A 39 -4.94 0.07 5.82
N ASN A 40 -5.78 0.81 6.55
CA ASN A 40 -5.56 2.22 6.83
C ASN A 40 -4.33 2.46 7.72
N ALA A 41 -4.06 1.58 8.69
CA ALA A 41 -2.85 1.67 9.51
C ALA A 41 -1.59 1.43 8.68
N LEU A 42 -1.60 0.41 7.80
CA LEU A 42 -0.50 0.13 6.88
C LEU A 42 -0.26 1.29 5.91
N MET A 43 -1.32 1.82 5.30
CA MET A 43 -1.21 2.98 4.42
C MET A 43 -0.66 4.22 5.15
N ARG A 44 -0.99 4.42 6.43
CA ARG A 44 -0.43 5.50 7.25
C ARG A 44 1.05 5.29 7.56
N GLU A 45 1.47 4.08 7.88
CA GLU A 45 2.89 3.74 8.08
C GLU A 45 3.71 4.04 6.81
N ILE A 46 3.17 3.69 5.64
CA ILE A 46 3.79 3.98 4.33
C ILE A 46 3.83 5.49 4.08
N ASP A 47 2.73 6.20 4.37
CA ASP A 47 2.65 7.67 4.26
C ASP A 47 3.67 8.39 5.16
N GLN A 48 4.01 7.82 6.32
CA GLN A 48 5.02 8.38 7.24
C GLN A 48 6.46 8.16 6.75
N ARG A 49 6.73 7.03 6.09
CA ARG A 49 8.09 6.66 5.66
C ARG A 49 8.48 7.20 4.29
N ARG A 50 7.52 7.62 3.46
CA ARG A 50 7.81 8.13 2.11
C ARG A 50 8.48 9.51 2.14
N SER A 51 9.46 9.73 1.27
CA SER A 51 10.10 11.03 1.06
C SER A 51 9.43 11.78 -0.11
N HIS A 52 8.55 12.76 0.19
CA HIS A 52 7.82 13.65 -0.74
C HIS A 52 7.10 13.02 -1.97
N ALA A 53 7.19 11.72 -2.19
CA ALA A 53 6.63 11.02 -3.34
C ALA A 53 5.10 10.90 -3.25
N ASN A 54 4.44 10.78 -4.41
CA ASN A 54 2.99 10.59 -4.48
C ASN A 54 2.57 9.30 -3.78
N LEU A 55 1.65 9.40 -2.82
CA LEU A 55 1.21 8.26 -2.01
C LEU A 55 0.65 7.10 -2.84
N THR A 56 -0.06 7.37 -3.93
CA THR A 56 -0.62 6.33 -4.81
C THR A 56 0.51 5.51 -5.45
N SER A 57 1.52 6.18 -5.99
CA SER A 57 2.67 5.50 -6.60
C SER A 57 3.46 4.70 -5.57
N VAL A 58 3.69 5.27 -4.38
CA VAL A 58 4.39 4.57 -3.29
C VAL A 58 3.63 3.32 -2.85
N LEU A 59 2.30 3.37 -2.74
CA LEU A 59 1.49 2.21 -2.39
C LEU A 59 1.58 1.08 -3.42
N ARG A 60 1.56 1.42 -4.72
CA ARG A 60 1.73 0.44 -5.80
C ARG A 60 3.11 -0.24 -5.75
N LEU A 61 4.17 0.55 -5.58
CA LEU A 61 5.53 0.04 -5.48
C LEU A 61 5.72 -0.81 -4.22
N PHE A 62 5.17 -0.40 -3.09
CA PHE A 62 5.24 -1.17 -1.85
C PHE A 62 4.60 -2.56 -1.97
N VAL A 63 3.46 -2.66 -2.67
CA VAL A 63 2.83 -3.95 -2.96
C VAL A 63 3.70 -4.76 -3.93
N LEU A 64 4.21 -4.14 -5.00
CA LEU A 64 5.08 -4.81 -5.97
C LEU A 64 6.33 -5.40 -5.30
N ASP A 65 7.03 -4.62 -4.48
CA ASP A 65 8.23 -5.03 -3.77
C ASP A 65 7.96 -6.21 -2.82
N HIS A 66 6.80 -6.22 -2.14
CA HIS A 66 6.41 -7.33 -1.27
C HIS A 66 6.29 -8.66 -2.02
N PHE A 67 5.64 -8.65 -3.19
CA PHE A 67 5.46 -9.88 -3.98
C PHE A 67 6.70 -10.29 -4.76
N ILE A 68 7.52 -9.34 -5.22
CA ILE A 68 8.84 -9.65 -5.79
C ILE A 68 9.72 -10.33 -4.73
N ALA A 69 9.79 -9.78 -3.52
CA ALA A 69 10.58 -10.37 -2.44
C ALA A 69 10.06 -11.76 -2.03
N ARG A 70 8.75 -11.95 -1.95
CA ARG A 70 8.16 -13.28 -1.71
C ARG A 70 8.49 -14.28 -2.81
N GLY A 71 8.35 -13.89 -4.08
CA GLY A 71 8.71 -14.74 -5.20
C GLY A 71 10.19 -15.09 -5.20
N ALA A 72 11.08 -14.15 -4.84
CA ALA A 72 12.50 -14.44 -4.70
C ALA A 72 12.79 -15.48 -3.61
N LEU A 73 12.07 -15.44 -2.48
CA LEU A 73 12.19 -16.42 -1.39
C LEU A 73 11.60 -17.80 -1.75
N GLU A 74 10.60 -17.85 -2.63
CA GLU A 74 10.01 -19.11 -3.12
C GLU A 74 10.87 -19.78 -4.22
N ASN A 75 11.84 -19.07 -4.80
CA ASN A 75 12.73 -19.55 -5.86
C ASN A 75 14.15 -19.86 -5.37
N ASP A 76 14.38 -19.96 -4.05
CA ASP A 76 15.65 -20.42 -3.48
C ASP A 76 15.61 -21.97 -3.36
N PRO A 77 16.48 -22.72 -4.08
CA PRO A 77 16.41 -24.20 -4.17
C PRO A 77 16.83 -24.95 -2.90
#